data_AF-A0A8H5FJL5-F1
#
_entry.id   AF-A0A8H5FJL5-F1
#
_cell.length_a   1.000
_cell.length_b   1.000
_cell.length_c   1.000
_cell.angle_alpha   90.00
_cell.angle_beta   90.00
_cell.angle_gamma   90.00
#
_symmetry.space_group_name_H-M   'P 1'
#
loop_
_entity.id
_entity.type
_entity.pdbx_description
1 polymer ?
#
loop_
_entity_poly.entity_id
_entity_poly.type
_entity_poly.pdbx_seq_one_letter_code
_entity_poly.pdbx_strand_id
1 'polypeptide(L)'
;MHRYNTVWYPYYLSNMANRYRRLLELYPETHPPTLQCGLNSTSQHALKTAWIAAAHYLASNTTGDTTSSTAKEVFQAFSGHILCKDCLEERKKAIREVVVQWDEIVLLPSVMVRLLVTIGPEVARIEL
;
A
#
# COMPACT_ATOMS: atom_id res chain seq x y z
N MET A 1 -32.53 7.71 -9.70
CA MET A 1 -31.74 7.83 -8.46
C MET A 1 -31.23 6.45 -8.06
N HIS A 2 -29.91 6.29 -8.02
CA HIS A 2 -29.19 5.02 -8.05
C HIS A 2 -29.21 4.23 -6.72
N ARG A 3 -29.76 3.01 -6.75
CA ARG A 3 -29.57 1.96 -5.73
C ARG A 3 -28.36 1.08 -6.04
N TYR A 4 -27.22 1.68 -6.39
CA TYR A 4 -25.97 0.95 -6.60
C TYR A 4 -25.03 1.02 -5.39
N ASN A 5 -25.39 1.66 -4.28
CA ASN A 5 -24.38 2.03 -3.27
C ASN A 5 -24.15 1.01 -2.12
N THR A 6 -24.98 -0.02 -1.99
CA THR A 6 -24.93 -0.92 -0.82
C THR A 6 -24.03 -2.14 -1.01
N VAL A 7 -23.76 -2.54 -2.26
CA VAL A 7 -22.92 -3.71 -2.54
C VAL A 7 -21.46 -3.34 -2.75
N TRP A 8 -21.10 -2.18 -3.29
CA TRP A 8 -19.71 -1.86 -3.66
C TRP A 8 -18.85 -1.32 -2.51
N TYR A 9 -19.47 -0.66 -1.53
CA TYR A 9 -18.78 -0.03 -0.41
C TYR A 9 -18.03 -1.03 0.50
N PRO A 10 -18.59 -2.21 0.85
CA PRO A 10 -17.88 -3.22 1.63
C PRO A 10 -16.67 -3.85 0.89
N TYR A 11 -16.75 -4.01 -0.43
CA TYR A 11 -15.64 -4.57 -1.23
C TYR A 11 -14.51 -3.56 -1.42
N TYR A 12 -14.85 -2.29 -1.62
CA TYR A 12 -13.86 -1.22 -1.68
C TYR A 12 -13.06 -1.11 -0.37
N LEU A 13 -13.77 -1.09 0.77
CA LEU A 13 -13.15 -0.99 2.09
C LEU A 13 -12.28 -2.22 2.43
N SER A 14 -12.72 -3.44 2.10
CA SER A 14 -11.93 -4.64 2.35
C SER A 14 -10.68 -4.73 1.47
N ASN A 15 -10.76 -4.28 0.21
CA ASN A 15 -9.60 -4.19 -0.67
C ASN A 15 -8.59 -3.14 -0.18
N MET A 16 -9.06 -1.95 0.19
CA MET A 16 -8.23 -0.91 0.82
C MET A 16 -7.53 -1.43 2.08
N ALA A 17 -8.26 -2.06 3.00
CA ALA A 17 -7.70 -2.59 4.23
C ALA A 17 -6.64 -3.68 3.98
N ASN A 18 -6.86 -4.56 2.99
CA ASN A 18 -5.90 -5.59 2.60
C ASN A 18 -4.62 -5.00 1.99
N ARG A 19 -4.75 -4.01 1.09
CA ARG A 19 -3.61 -3.29 0.52
C ARG A 19 -2.79 -2.61 1.62
N TYR A 20 -3.48 -1.90 2.51
CA TYR A 20 -2.84 -1.22 3.63
C TYR A 20 -2.07 -2.19 4.52
N ARG A 21 -2.69 -3.31 4.90
CA ARG A 21 -2.02 -4.35 5.71
C ARG A 21 -0.75 -4.87 5.02
N ARG A 22 -0.84 -5.25 3.73
CA ARG A 22 0.34 -5.74 2.99
C ARG A 22 1.46 -4.69 2.88
N LEU A 23 1.11 -3.41 2.70
CA LEU A 23 2.10 -2.32 2.68
C LEU A 23 2.77 -2.09 4.04
N LEU A 24 2.09 -2.40 5.15
CA LEU A 24 2.66 -2.33 6.49
C LEU A 24 3.55 -3.54 6.82
N GLU A 25 3.37 -4.68 6.15
CA GLU A 25 4.25 -5.86 6.29
C GLU A 25 5.63 -5.60 5.67
N LEU A 26 5.74 -4.68 4.72
CA LEU A 26 6.97 -4.31 4.00
C LEU A 26 7.66 -3.09 4.62
N TYR A 27 7.63 -3.02 5.95
CA TYR A 27 8.12 -1.85 6.66
C TYR A 27 9.64 -1.70 6.61
N PRO A 28 10.20 -0.47 6.60
CA PRO A 28 11.63 -0.28 6.79
C PRO A 28 12.08 -0.84 8.14
N GLU A 29 13.08 -1.71 8.13
CA GLU A 29 13.67 -2.25 9.35
C GLU A 29 14.34 -1.15 10.17
N THR A 30 14.46 -1.41 11.48
CA THR A 30 15.21 -0.53 12.39
C THR A 30 16.68 -0.91 12.40
N HIS A 31 17.54 0.07 12.67
CA HIS A 31 18.97 -0.13 12.82
C HIS A 31 19.42 0.27 14.25
N PRO A 32 20.65 -0.08 14.67
CA PRO A 32 21.20 0.38 15.94
C PRO A 32 21.24 1.93 15.99
N PRO A 33 20.92 2.57 17.13
CA PRO A 33 20.94 4.03 17.24
C PRO A 33 22.30 4.61 16.89
N THR A 34 22.30 5.62 16.01
CA THR A 34 23.50 6.39 15.65
C THR A 34 23.29 7.87 15.97
N LEU A 35 24.38 8.62 16.15
CA LEU A 35 24.31 10.07 16.36
C LEU A 35 23.52 10.77 15.23
N GLN A 36 23.68 10.29 14.00
CA GLN A 36 22.97 10.83 12.82
C GLN A 36 21.47 10.52 12.83
N CYS A 37 21.06 9.39 13.41
CA CYS A 37 19.66 9.03 13.58
C CYS A 37 18.92 9.94 14.57
N GLY A 38 19.67 10.67 15.40
CA GLY A 38 19.18 11.46 16.51
C GLY A 38 19.15 10.66 17.82
N LEU A 39 19.19 11.39 18.93
CA LEU A 39 18.98 10.80 20.26
C LEU A 39 17.64 10.06 20.29
N ASN A 40 17.61 8.87 20.87
CA ASN A 40 16.40 8.03 20.98
C ASN A 40 15.72 7.68 19.63
N SER A 41 16.51 7.51 18.55
CA SER A 41 16.00 6.99 17.27
C SER A 41 14.92 7.87 16.61
N THR A 42 15.02 9.20 16.74
CA THR A 42 14.05 10.16 16.17
C THR A 42 13.80 9.94 14.68
N SER A 43 14.87 9.75 13.88
CA SER A 43 14.74 9.55 12.43
C SER A 43 14.02 8.24 12.08
N GLN A 44 14.21 7.17 12.86
CA GLN A 44 13.47 5.91 12.67
C GLN A 44 11.98 6.09 12.95
N HIS A 45 11.64 6.84 14.01
CA HIS A 45 10.24 7.13 14.31
C HIS A 45 9.59 8.02 13.24
N ALA A 46 10.31 9.02 12.73
CA ALA A 46 9.84 9.86 11.63
C ALA A 46 9.64 9.06 10.34
N LEU A 47 10.61 8.21 9.98
CA LEU A 47 10.50 7.29 8.84
C LEU A 47 9.29 6.36 9.00
N LYS A 48 9.09 5.88 10.22
CA LYS A 48 7.97 5.03 10.59
C LYS A 48 6.62 5.71 10.30
N THR A 49 6.44 6.89 10.84
CA THR A 49 5.21 7.67 10.65
C THR A 49 4.99 8.04 9.18
N ALA A 50 6.05 8.43 8.47
CA ALA A 50 5.99 8.72 7.04
C ALA A 50 5.55 7.50 6.21
N TRP A 51 6.05 6.31 6.53
CA TRP A 51 5.67 5.07 5.85
C TRP A 51 4.20 4.73 6.04
N ILE A 52 3.70 4.83 7.28
CA ILE A 52 2.29 4.61 7.61
C ILE A 52 1.39 5.53 6.81
N ALA A 53 1.75 6.82 6.75
CA ALA A 53 1.00 7.82 6.01
C ALA A 53 1.01 7.55 4.48
N ALA A 54 2.16 7.19 3.91
CA ALA A 54 2.29 6.82 2.50
C ALA A 54 1.48 5.55 2.16
N ALA A 55 1.55 4.53 3.01
CA ALA A 55 0.80 3.28 2.84
C ALA A 55 -0.71 3.52 2.89
N HIS A 56 -1.18 4.36 3.83
CA HIS A 56 -2.58 4.74 3.92
C HIS A 56 -3.04 5.52 2.67
N TYR A 57 -2.21 6.46 2.21
CA TYR A 57 -2.46 7.23 0.99
C TYR A 57 -2.59 6.31 -0.23
N LEU A 58 -1.62 5.41 -0.45
CA LEU A 58 -1.66 4.47 -1.55
C LEU A 58 -2.87 3.55 -1.44
N ALA A 59 -3.11 2.92 -0.29
CA ALA A 59 -4.25 2.01 -0.11
C ALA A 59 -5.60 2.67 -0.43
N SER A 60 -5.76 3.95 -0.07
CA SER A 60 -7.00 4.72 -0.27
C SER A 60 -7.17 5.28 -1.68
N ASN A 61 -6.09 5.50 -2.42
CA ASN A 61 -6.10 6.22 -3.71
C ASN A 61 -5.62 5.39 -4.90
N THR A 62 -5.21 4.13 -4.67
CA THR A 62 -4.74 3.23 -5.75
C THR A 62 -5.90 2.85 -6.66
N THR A 63 -5.79 3.25 -7.92
CA THR A 63 -6.63 2.82 -9.04
C THR A 63 -5.97 1.67 -9.81
N GLY A 64 -6.68 1.09 -10.79
CA GLY A 64 -6.12 0.06 -11.67
C GLY A 64 -4.91 0.50 -12.50
N ASP A 65 -4.70 1.82 -12.65
CA ASP A 65 -3.61 2.41 -13.43
C ASP A 65 -2.41 2.83 -12.57
N THR A 66 -2.50 2.65 -11.24
CA THR A 66 -1.41 3.04 -10.34
C THR A 66 -0.25 2.07 -10.49
N THR A 67 0.87 2.57 -11.01
CA THR A 67 2.07 1.77 -11.28
C THR A 67 2.95 1.62 -10.04
N SER A 68 3.84 0.61 -10.06
CA SER A 68 4.87 0.46 -9.03
C SER A 68 5.84 1.64 -8.97
N SER A 69 6.07 2.34 -10.09
CA SER A 69 6.84 3.60 -10.12
C SER A 69 6.14 4.69 -9.32
N THR A 70 4.83 4.85 -9.48
CA THR A 70 4.02 5.79 -8.70
C THR A 70 4.09 5.46 -7.20
N ALA A 71 3.99 4.18 -6.83
CA ALA A 71 4.13 3.74 -5.44
C ALA A 71 5.48 4.15 -4.85
N LYS A 72 6.57 3.89 -5.59
CA LYS A 72 7.93 4.29 -5.22
C LYS A 72 8.03 5.81 -5.00
N GLU A 73 7.51 6.62 -5.92
CA GLU A 73 7.53 8.08 -5.84
C GLU A 73 6.78 8.59 -4.60
N VAL A 74 5.63 8.00 -4.27
CA VAL A 74 4.88 8.35 -3.05
C VAL A 74 5.70 8.07 -1.79
N PHE A 75 6.28 6.87 -1.66
CA PHE A 75 7.12 6.57 -0.50
C PHE A 75 8.34 7.49 -0.40
N GLN A 76 8.95 7.83 -1.54
CA GLN A 76 10.07 8.78 -1.59
C GLN A 76 9.65 10.19 -1.15
N ALA A 77 8.50 10.68 -1.60
CA ALA A 77 7.99 12.00 -1.26
C ALA A 77 7.68 12.14 0.24
N PHE A 78 6.96 11.17 0.82
CA PHE A 78 6.56 11.22 2.23
C PHE A 78 7.76 11.15 3.19
N SER A 79 8.85 10.51 2.76
CA SER A 79 10.05 10.30 3.58
C SER A 79 11.25 11.14 3.12
N GLY A 80 11.05 12.13 2.23
CA GLY A 80 12.13 12.95 1.68
C GLY A 80 12.89 13.78 2.71
N HIS A 81 12.28 14.03 3.86
CA HIS A 81 12.87 14.77 4.98
C HIS A 81 13.80 13.92 5.87
N ILE A 82 13.89 12.59 5.65
CA ILE A 82 14.76 11.71 6.41
C ILE A 82 16.20 11.85 5.91
N LEU A 83 17.12 12.22 6.80
CA LEU A 83 18.53 12.47 6.45
C LEU A 83 19.50 11.42 7.01
N CYS A 84 19.05 10.55 7.91
CA CYS A 84 19.87 9.47 8.45
C CYS A 84 20.19 8.44 7.36
N LYS A 85 21.48 8.19 7.10
CA LYS A 85 21.94 7.29 6.03
C LYS A 85 21.42 5.86 6.20
N ASP A 86 21.47 5.33 7.42
CA ASP A 86 21.03 3.97 7.70
C ASP A 86 19.51 3.83 7.52
N CYS A 87 18.73 4.78 8.05
CA CYS A 87 17.29 4.89 7.78
C CYS A 87 16.99 4.95 6.26
N LEU A 88 17.79 5.70 5.50
CA LEU A 88 17.62 5.83 4.05
C LEU A 88 17.91 4.52 3.31
N GLU A 89 18.87 3.73 3.77
CA GLU A 89 19.16 2.41 3.20
C GLU A 89 18.05 1.39 3.50
N GLU A 90 17.56 1.34 4.74
CA GLU A 90 16.42 0.49 5.09
C GLU A 90 15.15 0.91 4.34
N ARG A 91 14.91 2.22 4.19
CA ARG A 91 13.85 2.73 3.32
C ARG A 91 14.02 2.24 1.88
N LYS A 92 15.22 2.33 1.30
CA LYS A 92 15.46 1.89 -0.08
C LYS A 92 15.19 0.39 -0.25
N LYS A 93 15.55 -0.44 0.74
CA LYS A 93 15.24 -1.88 0.73
C LYS A 93 13.73 -2.11 0.73
N ALA A 94 13.02 -1.52 1.68
CA ALA A 94 11.57 -1.63 1.79
C ALA A 94 10.84 -1.17 0.51
N ILE A 95 11.25 -0.02 -0.07
CA ILE A 95 10.67 0.46 -1.33
C ILE A 95 10.90 -0.53 -2.48
N ARG A 96 12.07 -1.18 -2.55
CA ARG A 96 12.32 -2.21 -3.58
C ARG A 96 11.37 -3.40 -3.39
N GLU A 97 11.14 -3.84 -2.16
CA GLU A 97 10.22 -4.93 -1.88
C GLU A 97 8.78 -4.56 -2.25
N VAL A 98 8.33 -3.35 -1.94
CA VAL A 98 7.03 -2.83 -2.40
C VAL A 98 6.92 -2.85 -3.92
N VAL A 99 7.94 -2.39 -4.64
CA VAL A 99 7.94 -2.37 -6.10
C VAL A 99 7.85 -3.78 -6.69
N VAL A 100 8.58 -4.74 -6.12
CA VAL A 100 8.55 -6.16 -6.53
C VAL A 100 7.19 -6.80 -6.26
N GLN A 101 6.58 -6.51 -5.10
CA GLN A 101 5.32 -7.11 -4.68
C GLN A 101 4.07 -6.32 -5.12
N TRP A 102 4.25 -5.20 -5.84
CA TRP A 102 3.19 -4.25 -6.14
C TRP A 102 1.97 -4.90 -6.81
N ASP A 103 2.23 -5.77 -7.78
CA ASP A 103 1.19 -6.48 -8.51
C ASP A 103 0.38 -7.40 -7.60
N GLU A 104 1.00 -8.06 -6.63
CA GLU A 104 0.29 -8.89 -5.65
C GLU A 104 -0.55 -8.06 -4.67
N ILE A 105 -0.04 -6.87 -4.32
CA ILE A 105 -0.72 -5.93 -3.43
C ILE A 105 -1.96 -5.35 -4.12
N VAL A 106 -1.88 -5.03 -5.41
CA VAL A 106 -2.91 -4.25 -6.12
C VAL A 106 -3.75 -5.06 -7.11
N LEU A 107 -3.15 -5.96 -7.88
CA LEU A 107 -3.82 -6.66 -8.99
C LEU A 107 -4.65 -7.84 -8.51
N LEU A 108 -4.18 -8.65 -7.56
CA LEU A 108 -4.95 -9.81 -7.08
C LEU A 108 -6.32 -9.42 -6.50
N PRO A 109 -6.46 -8.35 -5.70
CA PRO A 109 -7.76 -7.86 -5.27
C PRO A 109 -8.61 -7.24 -6.39
N SER A 110 -7.99 -6.65 -7.43
CA SER A 110 -8.70 -5.92 -8.49
C SER A 110 -9.20 -6.84 -9.62
N VAL A 111 -8.43 -7.87 -9.98
CA VAL A 111 -8.77 -8.86 -11.02
C VAL A 111 -9.83 -9.83 -10.50
N MET A 112 -9.76 -10.27 -9.24
CA MET A 112 -10.81 -11.09 -8.64
C MET A 112 -12.15 -10.34 -8.59
N VAL A 113 -12.15 -9.05 -8.26
CA VAL A 113 -13.38 -8.23 -8.29
C VAL A 113 -13.93 -8.12 -9.71
N ARG A 114 -13.09 -7.92 -10.73
CA ARG A 114 -13.56 -7.92 -12.13
C ARG A 114 -14.12 -9.27 -12.56
N LEU A 115 -13.47 -10.40 -12.24
CA LEU A 115 -14.00 -11.73 -12.56
C LEU A 115 -15.35 -11.99 -11.88
N LEU A 116 -15.47 -11.72 -10.58
CA LEU A 116 -16.72 -11.94 -9.83
C LEU A 116 -17.88 -11.08 -10.36
N VAL A 117 -17.60 -9.84 -10.78
CA VAL A 117 -18.60 -8.94 -11.38
C VAL A 117 -19.01 -9.38 -12.78
N THR A 118 -18.08 -9.92 -13.57
CA THR A 118 -18.35 -10.30 -14.98
C THR A 118 -19.06 -11.65 -15.08
N ILE A 119 -18.72 -12.60 -14.19
CA ILE A 119 -19.26 -13.98 -14.21
C ILE A 119 -20.52 -14.10 -13.33
N GLY A 120 -20.70 -13.23 -12.33
CA GLY A 120 -21.86 -13.22 -11.42
C GLY A 120 -23.25 -13.29 -12.07
N PRO A 121 -23.55 -12.57 -13.18
CA PRO A 121 -24.87 -12.66 -13.82
C PRO A 121 -25.07 -13.91 -14.71
N GLU A 122 -24.03 -14.70 -14.98
CA GLU A 122 -24.10 -15.93 -15.77
C GLU A 122 -24.33 -17.16 -14.89
N VAL A 123 -23.67 -17.25 -13.72
CA VAL A 123 -23.85 -18.36 -12.77
C VAL A 123 -25.27 -18.36 -12.15
N ALA A 124 -25.83 -17.17 -11.88
CA ALA A 124 -27.19 -17.03 -11.37
C ALA A 124 -28.29 -17.45 -12.37
N ARG A 125 -27.94 -17.71 -13.63
CA ARG A 125 -28.86 -18.13 -14.69
C ARG A 125 -28.87 -19.65 -14.93
N ILE A 126 -27.92 -20.38 -14.37
CA ILE A 126 -27.81 -21.85 -14.51
C ILE A 126 -28.54 -22.57 -13.36
N GLU A 127 -28.82 -21.87 -12.25
CA GLU A 127 -29.58 -22.39 -11.10
C GLU A 127 -31.08 -22.00 -11.10
N LEU A 128 -31.65 -21.60 -12.25
CA LEU A 128 -33.09 -21.31 -12.40
C LEU A 128 -33.74 -22.17 -13.49
#